data_AF-A0A2V8TDF2-F1
#
_entry.id   AF-A0A2V8TDF2-F1
#
_cell.length_a   1.000
_cell.length_b   1.000
_cell.length_c   1.000
_cell.angle_alpha   90.00
_cell.angle_beta   90.00
_cell.angle_gamma   90.00
#
_symmetry.space_group_name_H-M   'P 1'
#
loop_
_entity.id
_entity.type
_entity.pdbx_description
1 polymer ?
#
loop_
_entity_poly.entity_id
_entity_poly.type
_entity_poly.pdbx_seq_one_letter_code
_entity_poly.pdbx_strand_id
1 'polypeptide(L)'
;MIAHSAARNGVDPNLIIPVMRQESGFNLRAPSYKGASGLMQLMPGTAQRFGVTNIYDPAQNIEGAARYLRFLLDQFNGDVSLVLAGYNAGENAVVNSGYKIPRYRETQNYVRSITARYGSAKNRTAVARPSAGPEAPSAETFSKGRLSNNY
;
A
#
# COMPACT_ATOMS: atom_id res chain seq x y z
N MET A 1 10.66 1.52 -7.74
CA MET A 1 10.56 2.49 -6.62
C MET A 1 9.44 2.15 -5.65
N ILE A 2 8.15 2.26 -6.00
CA ILE A 2 7.03 2.02 -5.06
C ILE A 2 7.12 0.64 -4.38
N ALA A 3 7.19 -0.45 -5.15
CA ALA A 3 7.28 -1.80 -4.58
C ALA A 3 8.50 -2.01 -3.66
N HIS A 4 9.62 -1.36 -3.99
CA HIS A 4 10.85 -1.46 -3.20
C HIS A 4 10.74 -0.70 -1.87
N SER A 5 10.25 0.55 -1.89
CA SER A 5 9.98 1.32 -0.67
C SER A 5 8.89 0.69 0.19
N ALA A 6 7.85 0.14 -0.44
CA ALA A 6 6.78 -0.59 0.23
C ALA A 6 7.34 -1.81 0.98
N ALA A 7 8.14 -2.65 0.31
CA ALA A 7 8.78 -3.81 0.90
C ALA A 7 9.72 -3.46 2.05
N ARG A 8 10.58 -2.44 1.88
CA ARG A 8 11.53 -2.00 2.93
C ARG A 8 10.86 -1.48 4.20
N ASN A 9 9.65 -0.95 4.08
CA ASN A 9 8.92 -0.35 5.19
C ASN A 9 7.75 -1.21 5.68
N GLY A 10 7.56 -2.42 5.15
CA GLY A 10 6.46 -3.30 5.54
C GLY A 10 5.07 -2.69 5.28
N VAL A 11 4.91 -2.01 4.14
CA VAL A 11 3.66 -1.40 3.69
C VAL A 11 3.17 -2.13 2.44
N ASP A 12 1.85 -2.34 2.33
CA ASP A 12 1.26 -2.88 1.10
C ASP A 12 1.42 -1.86 -0.04
N PRO A 13 2.10 -2.18 -1.16
CA PRO A 13 2.22 -1.27 -2.29
C PRO A 13 0.86 -0.86 -2.87
N ASN A 14 -0.17 -1.69 -2.72
CA ASN A 14 -1.54 -1.37 -3.13
C ASN A 14 -2.17 -0.25 -2.29
N LEU A 15 -1.63 0.07 -1.11
CA LEU A 15 -2.03 1.23 -0.31
C LEU A 15 -1.35 2.52 -0.81
N ILE A 16 -0.07 2.44 -1.21
CA ILE A 16 0.70 3.62 -1.65
C ILE A 16 0.16 4.19 -2.96
N ILE A 17 -0.15 3.33 -3.94
CA ILE A 17 -0.61 3.75 -5.27
C ILE A 17 -1.87 4.64 -5.23
N PRO A 18 -2.98 4.26 -4.57
CA PRO A 18 -4.17 5.09 -4.54
C PRO A 18 -4.00 6.36 -3.69
N VAL A 19 -3.12 6.35 -2.68
CA VAL A 19 -2.69 7.56 -1.97
C VAL A 19 -2.00 8.50 -2.94
N MET A 20 -0.93 8.07 -3.62
CA MET A 20 -0.20 8.87 -4.60
C MET A 20 -1.11 9.46 -5.68
N ARG A 21 -2.04 8.65 -6.19
CA ARG A 21 -3.02 9.09 -7.18
C ARG A 21 -3.93 10.19 -6.64
N GLN A 22 -4.37 10.06 -5.39
CA GLN A 22 -5.24 11.06 -4.75
C GLN A 22 -4.48 12.35 -4.43
N GLU A 23 -3.20 12.25 -4.07
CA GLU A 23 -2.36 13.39 -3.70
C GLU A 23 -1.95 14.23 -4.90
N SER A 24 -1.35 13.61 -5.92
CA SER A 24 -0.73 14.36 -7.02
C SER A 24 -1.25 13.97 -8.41
N GLY A 25 -2.04 12.89 -8.51
CA GLY A 25 -2.33 12.29 -9.80
C GLY A 25 -1.06 11.85 -10.54
N PHE A 26 0.00 11.47 -9.80
CA PHE A 26 1.33 11.13 -10.30
C PHE A 26 2.15 12.31 -10.87
N ASN A 27 1.75 13.55 -10.58
CA ASN A 27 2.49 14.74 -11.00
C ASN A 27 3.49 15.18 -9.91
N LEU A 28 4.79 15.13 -10.22
CA LEU A 28 5.88 15.54 -9.30
C LEU A 28 5.73 16.96 -8.74
N ARG A 29 5.09 17.86 -9.50
CA ARG A 29 4.95 19.28 -9.19
C ARG A 29 3.48 19.69 -9.01
N ALA A 30 2.63 18.75 -8.57
CA ALA A 30 1.24 19.04 -8.25
C ALA A 30 1.16 20.22 -7.26
N PRO A 31 0.35 21.26 -7.56
CA PRO A 31 0.24 22.44 -6.70
C PRO A 31 -0.52 22.10 -5.41
N SER A 32 -0.13 22.75 -4.31
CA SER A 32 -0.80 22.62 -3.01
C SER A 32 -1.12 23.97 -2.42
N TYR A 33 -2.36 24.15 -1.98
CA TYR A 33 -2.78 25.34 -1.22
C TYR A 33 -2.26 25.33 0.22
N LYS A 34 -1.90 24.16 0.75
CA LYS A 34 -1.49 23.96 2.15
C LYS A 34 0.04 23.82 2.32
N GLY A 35 0.80 23.91 1.23
CA GLY A 35 2.26 23.77 1.24
C GLY A 35 2.77 22.34 1.18
N ALA A 36 1.90 21.36 0.91
CA ALA A 36 2.32 19.98 0.63
C ALA A 36 3.10 19.89 -0.71
N SER A 37 4.00 18.92 -0.87
CA SER A 37 4.85 18.84 -2.06
C SER A 37 5.27 17.43 -2.47
N GLY A 38 5.57 17.28 -3.76
CA GLY A 38 6.00 16.02 -4.38
C GLY A 38 4.85 15.07 -4.71
N LEU A 39 5.20 13.84 -5.12
CA LEU A 39 4.25 12.80 -5.56
C LEU A 39 3.21 12.42 -4.51
N MET A 40 3.65 12.38 -3.26
CA MET A 40 2.87 11.93 -2.11
C MET A 40 2.41 13.10 -1.24
N GLN A 41 2.59 14.33 -1.73
CA GLN A 41 2.16 15.59 -1.09
C GLN A 41 2.48 15.61 0.41
N LEU A 42 3.75 15.43 0.75
CA LEU A 42 4.19 15.51 2.13
C LEU A 42 4.20 16.97 2.58
N MET A 43 3.75 17.23 3.81
CA MET A 43 4.00 18.50 4.48
C MET A 43 5.49 18.63 4.82
N PRO A 44 6.11 19.83 4.82
CA PRO A 44 7.53 19.99 5.09
C PRO A 44 8.00 19.36 6.42
N GLY A 45 7.23 19.53 7.50
CA GLY A 45 7.54 18.91 8.80
C GLY A 45 7.48 17.38 8.76
N THR A 46 6.51 16.81 8.03
CA THR A 46 6.42 15.36 7.81
C THR A 46 7.60 14.86 6.98
N ALA A 47 7.94 15.56 5.89
CA ALA A 47 9.08 15.24 5.05
C ALA A 47 10.39 15.21 5.86
N GLN A 48 10.63 16.24 6.69
CA GLN A 48 11.78 16.29 7.59
C GLN A 48 11.78 15.13 8.58
N ARG A 49 10.67 14.89 9.27
CA ARG A 49 10.54 13.81 10.27
C ARG A 49 10.85 12.43 9.68
N PHE A 50 10.51 12.19 8.41
CA PHE A 50 10.72 10.91 7.75
C PHE A 50 11.94 10.87 6.82
N GLY A 51 12.84 11.85 6.94
CA GLY A 51 14.17 11.83 6.33
C GLY A 51 14.20 12.19 4.84
N VAL A 52 13.26 13.00 4.38
CA VAL A 52 13.23 13.54 3.01
C VAL A 52 13.98 14.87 3.01
N THR A 53 15.12 14.92 2.32
CA THR A 53 15.95 16.13 2.19
C THR A 53 15.65 16.92 0.93
N ASN A 54 15.21 16.23 -0.14
CA ASN A 54 14.65 16.85 -1.34
C ASN A 54 13.23 16.35 -1.57
N ILE A 55 12.23 17.19 -1.26
CA ILE A 55 10.81 16.82 -1.34
C ILE A 55 10.30 16.59 -2.76
N TYR A 56 11.02 17.11 -3.77
CA TYR A 56 10.72 16.90 -5.18
C TYR A 56 11.50 15.74 -5.81
N ASP A 57 12.45 15.14 -5.08
CA ASP A 57 13.06 13.88 -5.51
C ASP A 57 12.01 12.74 -5.38
N PRO A 58 11.63 12.09 -6.49
CA PRO A 58 10.56 11.10 -6.46
C PRO A 58 10.85 9.90 -5.56
N ALA A 59 12.11 9.46 -5.48
CA ALA A 59 12.51 8.33 -4.67
C ALA A 59 12.45 8.65 -3.18
N GLN A 60 12.98 9.80 -2.77
CA GLN A 60 12.90 10.26 -1.39
C GLN A 60 11.46 10.52 -0.96
N ASN A 61 10.65 11.17 -1.80
CA ASN A 61 9.26 11.48 -1.47
C ASN A 61 8.42 10.21 -1.25
N ILE A 62 8.59 9.20 -2.11
CA ILE A 62 7.94 7.89 -1.95
C ILE A 62 8.44 7.14 -0.71
N GLU A 63 9.76 7.15 -0.47
CA GLU A 63 10.35 6.49 0.68
C GLU A 63 9.90 7.13 2.01
N GLY A 64 9.90 8.46 2.10
CA GLY A 64 9.41 9.19 3.27
C GLY A 64 7.93 8.96 3.51
N ALA A 65 7.11 8.94 2.45
CA ALA A 65 5.69 8.61 2.56
C ALA A 65 5.46 7.16 2.99
N ALA A 66 6.26 6.20 2.52
CA ALA A 66 6.18 4.81 2.96
C ALA A 66 6.51 4.66 4.46
N ARG A 67 7.53 5.36 4.95
CA ARG A 67 7.83 5.44 6.40
C ARG A 67 6.70 6.06 7.19
N TYR A 68 6.09 7.14 6.68
CA TYR A 68 4.96 7.76 7.35
C TYR A 68 3.75 6.83 7.41
N LEU A 69 3.41 6.15 6.31
CA LEU A 69 2.34 5.16 6.27
C LEU A 69 2.60 4.01 7.25
N ARG A 70 3.84 3.52 7.36
CA ARG A 70 4.21 2.50 8.37
C ARG A 70 3.98 3.01 9.78
N PHE A 71 4.45 4.22 10.10
CA PHE A 71 4.22 4.86 11.40
C PHE A 71 2.71 4.95 11.73
N LEU A 72 1.88 5.36 10.78
CA LEU A 72 0.43 5.44 10.96
C LEU A 72 -0.21 4.06 11.13
N LEU A 73 0.25 3.05 10.39
CA LEU A 73 -0.23 1.67 10.52
C LEU A 73 0.07 1.12 11.91
N ASP A 74 1.26 1.41 12.47
CA ASP A 74 1.59 1.04 13.86
C ASP A 74 0.70 1.79 14.86
N GLN A 75 0.55 3.12 14.69
CA GLN A 75 -0.23 3.97 15.58
C GLN A 75 -1.72 3.57 15.65
N PHE A 76 -2.28 3.09 14.53
CA PHE A 76 -3.70 2.78 14.42
C PHE A 76 -3.98 1.28 14.25
N ASN A 77 -3.07 0.42 14.73
CA ASN A 77 -3.25 -1.03 14.79
C ASN A 77 -3.67 -1.66 13.44
N GLY A 78 -3.16 -1.11 12.33
CA GLY A 78 -3.49 -1.57 10.98
C GLY A 78 -4.85 -1.13 10.45
N ASP A 79 -5.63 -0.30 11.16
CA ASP A 79 -6.88 0.27 10.63
C ASP A 79 -6.57 1.25 9.51
N VAL A 80 -6.72 0.77 8.28
CA VAL A 80 -6.42 1.54 7.06
C VAL A 80 -7.29 2.80 6.97
N SER A 81 -8.51 2.82 7.49
CA SER A 81 -9.36 4.02 7.45
C SER A 81 -8.78 5.12 8.35
N LEU A 82 -8.28 4.76 9.53
CA LEU A 82 -7.61 5.71 10.43
C LEU A 82 -6.24 6.13 9.90
N VAL A 83 -5.49 5.23 9.26
CA VAL A 83 -4.23 5.56 8.56
C VAL A 83 -4.46 6.62 7.49
N LEU A 84 -5.46 6.44 6.63
CA LEU A 84 -5.78 7.40 5.58
C LEU A 84 -6.26 8.73 6.16
N ALA A 85 -7.03 8.70 7.25
CA ALA A 85 -7.43 9.90 7.95
C ALA A 85 -6.22 10.64 8.54
N GLY A 86 -5.29 9.92 9.17
CA GLY A 86 -4.06 10.47 9.74
C GLY A 86 -3.11 11.02 8.67
N TYR A 87 -3.01 10.36 7.52
CA TYR A 87 -2.18 10.85 6.42
C TYR A 87 -2.68 12.21 5.90
N ASN A 88 -4.00 12.38 5.75
CA ASN A 88 -4.60 13.60 5.22
C ASN A 88 -4.75 14.72 6.26
N ALA A 89 -5.14 14.40 7.49
CA ALA A 89 -5.47 15.38 8.53
C ALA A 89 -4.39 15.53 9.61
N GLY A 90 -3.35 14.70 9.58
CA GLY A 90 -2.38 14.53 10.67
C GLY A 90 -2.87 13.52 11.72
N GLU A 91 -1.94 12.74 12.28
CA GLU A 91 -2.25 11.71 13.28
C GLU A 91 -2.94 12.29 14.53
N ASN A 92 -2.56 13.49 14.95
CA ASN A 92 -3.13 14.15 16.12
C ASN A 92 -4.61 14.48 15.93
N ALA A 93 -5.07 14.74 14.69
CA ALA A 93 -6.49 14.96 14.45
C ALA A 93 -7.32 13.70 14.71
N VAL A 94 -6.78 12.52 14.37
CA VAL A 94 -7.41 11.22 14.64
C VAL A 94 -7.40 10.91 16.14
N VAL A 95 -6.28 11.14 16.81
CA VAL A 95 -6.13 10.97 18.27
C VAL A 95 -7.12 11.87 19.02
N ASN A 96 -7.17 13.16 18.67
CA ASN A 96 -8.08 14.13 19.27
C ASN A 96 -9.55 13.85 18.97
N SER A 97 -9.84 13.11 17.90
CA SER A 97 -11.18 12.62 17.57
C SER A 97 -11.55 11.34 18.32
N GLY A 98 -10.69 10.84 19.21
CA GLY A 98 -10.88 9.60 19.96
C GLY A 98 -10.75 8.36 19.08
N TYR A 99 -9.70 8.32 18.23
CA TYR A 99 -9.44 7.23 17.28
C TYR A 99 -10.60 7.01 16.29
N LYS A 100 -11.15 8.12 15.78
CA LYS A 100 -12.19 8.15 14.76
C LYS A 100 -11.75 9.03 13.61
N ILE A 101 -12.35 8.82 12.43
CA ILE A 101 -12.16 9.73 11.29
C ILE A 101 -12.66 11.13 11.70
N PRO A 102 -11.81 12.17 11.66
CA PRO A 102 -12.21 13.53 12.00
C PRO A 102 -13.41 14.00 11.18
N ARG A 103 -14.23 14.89 11.76
CA ARG A 103 -15.41 15.46 11.10
C ARG A 103 -15.06 16.52 10.06
N TYR A 104 -13.95 16.33 9.34
CA TYR A 104 -13.53 17.16 8.23
C TYR A 104 -14.04 16.53 6.94
N ARG A 105 -14.88 17.28 6.19
CA ARG A 105 -15.47 16.77 4.94
C ARG A 105 -14.41 16.30 3.94
N GLU A 106 -13.29 17.03 3.85
CA GLU A 106 -12.14 16.65 3.02
C GLU A 106 -11.59 15.27 3.42
N THR A 107 -11.30 15.06 4.69
CA THR A 107 -10.74 13.80 5.21
C THR A 107 -11.71 12.62 5.05
N GLN A 108 -13.00 12.81 5.32
CA GLN A 108 -14.01 11.76 5.09
C GLN A 108 -14.10 11.34 3.61
N ASN A 109 -14.03 12.31 2.70
CA ASN A 109 -14.03 12.04 1.26
C ASN A 109 -12.73 11.38 0.82
N TYR A 110 -11.59 11.80 1.38
CA TYR A 110 -10.28 11.22 1.13
C TYR A 110 -10.26 9.72 1.50
N VAL A 111 -10.68 9.39 2.71
CA VAL A 111 -10.78 7.99 3.19
C VAL A 111 -11.70 7.18 2.29
N ARG A 112 -12.92 7.68 2.00
CA ARG A 112 -13.89 6.97 1.14
C ARG A 112 -13.33 6.69 -0.26
N SER A 113 -12.68 7.68 -0.88
CA SER A 113 -12.11 7.59 -2.22
C SER A 113 -11.02 6.51 -2.31
N ILE A 114 -10.11 6.49 -1.33
CA ILE A 114 -8.96 5.58 -1.35
C ILE A 114 -9.35 4.17 -0.92
N THR A 115 -10.20 4.00 0.11
CA THR A 115 -10.64 2.67 0.55
C THR A 115 -11.33 1.90 -0.58
N ALA A 116 -12.17 2.58 -1.39
CA ALA A 116 -12.79 1.96 -2.56
C ALA A 116 -11.76 1.44 -3.58
N ARG A 117 -10.70 2.21 -3.83
CA ARG A 117 -9.61 1.84 -4.77
C ARG A 117 -8.74 0.73 -4.21
N TYR A 118 -8.40 0.80 -2.92
CA TYR A 118 -7.55 -0.16 -2.24
C TYR A 118 -8.21 -1.54 -2.13
N GLY A 119 -9.49 -1.60 -1.74
CA GLY A 119 -10.25 -2.86 -1.72
C GLY A 119 -10.34 -3.50 -3.11
N SER A 120 -10.58 -2.70 -4.15
CA SER A 120 -10.61 -3.16 -5.53
C SER A 120 -9.24 -3.71 -6.00
N ALA A 121 -8.14 -3.05 -5.61
CA ALA A 121 -6.79 -3.47 -5.95
C ALA A 121 -6.43 -4.81 -5.27
N LYS A 122 -6.72 -4.94 -3.97
CA LYS A 122 -6.49 -6.20 -3.23
C LYS A 122 -7.25 -7.38 -3.85
N ASN A 123 -8.50 -7.17 -4.25
CA ASN A 123 -9.30 -8.21 -4.90
C ASN A 123 -8.71 -8.61 -6.25
N ARG A 124 -8.18 -7.67 -7.04
CA ARG A 124 -7.51 -7.99 -8.32
C ARG A 124 -6.21 -8.77 -8.13
N THR A 125 -5.38 -8.40 -7.15
CA THR A 125 -4.14 -9.12 -6.86
C THR A 125 -4.42 -10.54 -6.34
N ALA A 126 -5.48 -10.71 -5.54
CA ALA A 126 -5.91 -12.02 -5.07
C ALA A 126 -6.36 -12.94 -6.22
N VAL A 127 -7.13 -12.41 -7.18
CA VAL A 127 -7.61 -13.17 -8.34
C VAL A 127 -6.49 -13.44 -9.36
N ALA A 128 -5.51 -12.55 -9.48
CA ALA A 128 -4.39 -12.69 -10.42
C ALA A 128 -3.30 -13.69 -9.97
N ARG A 129 -3.32 -14.19 -8.73
CA ARG A 129 -2.54 -15.38 -8.32
C ARG A 129 -3.44 -16.63 -8.39
N PRO A 130 -3.52 -17.36 -9.52
CA PRO A 130 -4.05 -18.70 -9.47
C PRO A 130 -3.10 -19.58 -8.64
N SER A 131 -3.70 -20.41 -7.79
CA SER A 131 -3.05 -21.43 -6.97
C SER A 131 -1.97 -22.19 -7.76
N ALA A 132 -0.72 -22.12 -7.30
CA ALA A 132 0.18 -23.26 -7.48
C ALA A 132 -0.51 -24.43 -6.77
N GLY A 133 -1.11 -25.33 -7.57
CA GLY A 133 -1.77 -26.53 -7.08
C GLY A 133 -0.78 -27.47 -6.38
N PRO A 134 -1.27 -28.41 -5.57
CA PRO A 134 -0.44 -29.23 -4.72
C PRO A 134 0.42 -30.19 -5.54
N GLU A 135 1.63 -30.42 -5.04
CA GLU A 135 2.60 -31.39 -5.53
C GLU A 135 2.12 -32.84 -5.30
N ALA A 136 2.28 -33.67 -6.34
CA ALA A 136 2.27 -35.13 -6.44
C ALA A 136 0.97 -35.94 -6.18
N PRO A 137 0.85 -37.10 -6.87
CA PRO A 137 1.08 -38.32 -6.10
C PRO A 137 2.10 -39.27 -6.74
N SER A 138 2.87 -39.91 -5.88
CA SER A 138 3.61 -41.16 -6.11
C SER A 138 2.64 -42.32 -6.33
N ALA A 139 2.94 -43.21 -7.29
CA ALA A 139 2.33 -44.52 -7.37
C ALA A 139 3.30 -45.53 -7.99
N GLU A 140 3.87 -46.39 -7.15
CA GLU A 140 4.33 -47.71 -7.58
C GLU A 140 3.13 -48.67 -7.73
N THR A 141 3.30 -49.63 -8.65
CA THR A 141 2.69 -50.98 -8.72
C THR A 141 1.35 -51.13 -9.45
N PHE A 142 1.37 -51.74 -10.65
CA PHE A 142 0.89 -53.14 -10.82
C PHE A 142 1.33 -53.79 -12.14
N SER A 143 1.42 -55.11 -12.06
CA SER A 143 2.07 -56.08 -12.95
C SER A 143 1.13 -56.70 -14.00
N LYS A 144 1.75 -57.27 -15.06
CA LYS A 144 1.37 -58.42 -15.92
C LYS A 144 0.93 -58.16 -17.38
N GLY A 145 1.71 -58.77 -18.29
CA GLY A 145 1.34 -59.13 -19.66
C GLY A 145 2.43 -59.97 -20.33
N ARG A 146 2.35 -61.30 -20.19
CA ARG A 146 3.12 -62.32 -20.94
C ARG A 146 2.90 -62.12 -22.45
N LEU A 147 3.92 -62.38 -23.28
CA LEU A 147 3.98 -63.55 -24.18
C LEU A 147 5.30 -63.58 -24.99
N SER A 148 5.71 -64.81 -25.25
CA SER A 148 6.90 -65.33 -25.92
C SER A 148 7.09 -64.94 -27.38
N ASN A 149 8.33 -64.94 -27.88
CA ASN A 149 8.68 -65.81 -29.01
C ASN A 149 10.20 -66.01 -29.19
N ASN A 150 10.52 -67.26 -29.55
CA ASN A 150 11.83 -67.84 -29.87
C ASN A 150 12.40 -67.29 -31.18
N TYR A 151 13.72 -67.09 -31.24
CA TYR A 151 14.74 -67.85 -32.00
C TYR A 151 16.08 -67.11 -31.94
#